data_AF-A0A2G9US47-F1
#
_entry.id   AF-A0A2G9US47-F1
#
_cell.length_a   1.000
_cell.length_b   1.000
_cell.length_c   1.000
_cell.angle_alpha   90.00
_cell.angle_beta   90.00
_cell.angle_gamma   90.00
#
_symmetry.space_group_name_H-M   'P 1'
#
loop_
_entity.id
_entity.type
_entity.pdbx_description
1 polymer ?
#
loop_
_entity_poly.entity_id
_entity_poly.type
_entity_poly.pdbx_seq_one_letter_code
_entity_poly.pdbx_strand_id
1 'polypeptide(L)'
;MQKRTSSSNHEDKSPAPLEKAQPSFFGWVFRLIKNAHEYCQNHGNFMDDDTRTKILHFHNGLRYALAQGTSPGHEGKTLPPAKNLYKMSWSCALEEKSAEANQKLFSFRQRILG
;
A
#
# COMPACT_ATOMS: atom_id res chain seq x y z
N MET A 1 12.93 37.62 24.65
CA MET A 1 11.70 37.45 23.85
C MET A 1 12.16 37.19 22.42
N GLN A 2 11.79 36.16 21.65
CA GLN A 2 10.92 34.98 21.76
C GLN A 2 11.53 33.86 20.88
N LYS A 3 10.95 32.66 21.01
CA LYS A 3 11.50 31.32 20.73
C LYS A 3 11.65 30.97 19.24
N ARG A 4 12.63 30.11 18.93
CA ARG A 4 12.67 29.30 17.69
C ARG A 4 11.88 28.01 17.89
N THR A 5 10.73 27.93 17.22
CA THR A 5 9.97 26.74 16.81
C THR A 5 9.73 26.97 15.31
N SER A 6 9.71 26.05 14.35
CA SER A 6 9.25 24.67 14.31
C SER A 6 9.57 24.12 12.90
N SER A 7 9.55 22.80 12.76
CA SER A 7 9.13 22.02 11.58
C SER A 7 10.07 21.91 10.37
N SER A 8 10.66 20.72 10.25
CA SER A 8 11.27 20.18 9.04
C SER A 8 10.21 19.94 7.96
N ASN A 9 10.41 20.54 6.79
CA ASN A 9 9.65 20.25 5.58
C ASN A 9 10.12 18.90 5.01
N HIS A 10 9.26 17.88 5.08
CA HIS A 10 9.29 16.77 4.14
C HIS A 10 8.04 16.89 3.28
N GLU A 11 8.13 17.77 2.28
CA GLU A 11 7.17 17.83 1.18
C GLU A 11 7.41 16.61 0.31
N ASP A 12 6.69 15.55 0.61
CA ASP A 12 6.50 14.43 -0.29
C ASP A 12 5.75 14.96 -1.52
N LYS A 13 6.47 15.05 -2.65
CA LYS A 13 5.97 15.59 -3.90
C LYS A 13 4.99 14.58 -4.52
N SER A 14 3.72 14.71 -4.14
CA SER A 14 2.63 14.30 -5.01
C SER A 14 2.68 15.19 -6.26
N PRO A 15 2.82 14.66 -7.49
CA PRO A 15 2.88 15.50 -8.67
C PRO A 15 1.52 16.16 -8.92
N ALA A 16 1.52 17.49 -8.92
CA ALA A 16 0.36 18.31 -9.27
C ALA A 16 -0.13 18.03 -10.70
N PRO A 17 -1.43 18.16 -10.98
CA PRO A 17 -1.99 17.97 -12.32
C PRO A 17 -1.42 19.02 -13.28
N LEU A 18 -0.82 18.58 -14.40
CA LEU A 18 -0.43 19.48 -15.47
C LEU A 18 -1.70 19.98 -16.18
N GLU A 19 -2.10 21.16 -15.74
CA GLU A 19 -3.13 22.01 -16.29
C GLU A 19 -2.81 22.45 -17.73
N LYS A 20 -3.73 22.13 -18.65
CA LYS A 20 -4.09 22.86 -19.89
C LYS A 20 -3.01 23.04 -20.98
N ALA A 21 -3.17 22.29 -22.07
CA ALA A 21 -2.90 22.79 -23.42
C ALA A 21 -3.90 22.18 -24.43
N GLN A 22 -4.46 23.05 -25.26
CA GLN A 22 -5.53 22.80 -26.25
C GLN A 22 -5.08 21.94 -27.45
N PRO A 23 -6.04 21.40 -28.24
CA PRO A 23 -5.87 20.14 -28.98
C PRO A 23 -5.29 20.34 -30.38
N SER A 24 -4.37 19.47 -30.79
CA SER A 24 -3.98 19.34 -32.20
C SER A 24 -3.92 17.86 -32.60
N PHE A 25 -4.85 17.49 -33.48
CA PHE A 25 -4.84 16.48 -34.57
C PHE A 25 -4.26 15.05 -34.39
N PHE A 26 -3.48 14.73 -33.35
CA PHE A 26 -2.87 13.41 -33.11
C PHE A 26 -3.69 12.52 -32.15
N GLY A 27 -5.00 12.73 -32.07
CA GLY A 27 -5.89 12.13 -31.06
C GLY A 27 -6.29 10.66 -31.26
N TRP A 28 -6.11 10.07 -32.45
CA TRP A 28 -6.62 8.71 -32.72
C TRP A 28 -5.56 7.61 -32.71
N VAL A 29 -4.27 7.94 -32.86
CA VAL A 29 -3.17 6.94 -32.84
C VAL A 29 -2.62 6.72 -31.43
N PHE A 30 -2.72 7.71 -30.54
CA PHE A 30 -2.30 7.59 -29.14
C PHE A 30 -3.42 7.11 -28.18
N ARG A 31 -4.44 6.41 -28.69
CA ARG A 31 -5.52 5.81 -27.89
C ARG A 31 -5.37 4.30 -27.70
N LEU A 32 -4.15 3.77 -27.68
CA LEU A 32 -3.93 2.34 -27.43
C LEU A 32 -2.83 2.01 -26.40
N ILE A 33 -2.16 2.99 -25.80
CA ILE A 33 -1.19 2.73 -24.72
C ILE A 33 -1.28 3.82 -23.64
N LYS A 34 -2.45 3.90 -22.99
CA LYS A 34 -2.55 4.40 -21.61
C LYS A 34 -3.30 3.36 -20.77
N ASN A 35 -2.74 2.16 -20.69
CA ASN A 35 -3.05 1.26 -19.58
C ASN A 35 -2.30 1.83 -18.37
N ALA A 36 -2.97 2.70 -17.63
CA ALA A 36 -2.55 3.10 -16.31
C ALA A 36 -2.54 1.83 -15.45
N HIS A 37 -1.35 1.24 -15.23
CA HIS A 37 -1.11 0.37 -14.09
C HIS A 37 -0.95 1.27 -12.86
N GLU A 38 -2.03 1.96 -12.53
CA GLU A 38 -2.08 2.95 -11.47
C GLU A 38 -3.20 2.47 -10.53
N TYR A 39 -2.75 1.68 -9.56
CA TYR A 39 -3.52 1.12 -8.47
C TYR A 39 -4.48 -0.06 -8.77
N CYS A 40 -4.70 -0.90 -7.76
CA CYS A 40 -5.51 -2.11 -7.88
C CYS A 40 -6.99 -1.75 -8.04
N GLN A 41 -7.77 -2.63 -8.69
CA GLN A 41 -9.23 -2.48 -8.68
C GLN A 41 -9.74 -2.53 -7.23
N ASN A 42 -10.65 -1.62 -6.87
CA ASN A 42 -11.22 -1.59 -5.53
C ASN A 42 -12.11 -2.82 -5.31
N HIS A 43 -11.70 -3.72 -4.42
CA HIS A 43 -12.49 -4.88 -4.01
C HIS A 43 -13.51 -4.50 -2.91
N GLY A 44 -14.40 -3.56 -3.25
CA GLY A 44 -15.41 -3.02 -2.34
C GLY A 44 -14.89 -1.91 -1.42
N ASN A 45 -15.69 -1.56 -0.41
CA ASN A 45 -15.41 -0.42 0.48
C ASN A 45 -14.27 -0.67 1.48
N PHE A 46 -13.78 -1.90 1.59
CA PHE A 46 -12.81 -2.30 2.61
C PHE A 46 -11.37 -2.31 2.10
N MET A 47 -11.14 -2.53 0.80
CA MET A 47 -9.80 -2.50 0.20
C MET A 47 -9.69 -1.30 -0.73
N ASP A 48 -9.37 -0.14 -0.13
CA ASP A 48 -9.10 1.15 -0.77
C ASP A 48 -7.61 1.56 -0.66
N ASP A 49 -7.20 2.65 -1.32
CA ASP A 49 -5.88 3.34 -1.23
C ASP A 49 -5.29 3.43 0.17
N ASP A 50 -6.08 3.95 1.09
CA ASP A 50 -5.63 4.16 2.45
C ASP A 50 -5.40 2.84 3.18
N THR A 51 -6.29 1.85 3.01
CA THR A 51 -6.14 0.54 3.65
C THR A 51 -4.90 -0.20 3.15
N ARG A 52 -4.66 -0.22 1.84
CA ARG A 52 -3.46 -0.88 1.29
C ARG A 52 -2.19 -0.21 1.78
N THR A 53 -2.19 1.12 1.85
CA THR A 53 -1.09 1.92 2.42
C THR A 53 -0.84 1.53 3.87
N LYS A 54 -1.87 1.53 4.73
CA LYS A 54 -1.75 1.15 6.15
C LYS A 54 -1.18 -0.25 6.34
N ILE A 55 -1.66 -1.24 5.57
CA ILE A 55 -1.16 -2.62 5.63
C ILE A 55 0.32 -2.65 5.24
N LEU A 56 0.70 -1.99 4.15
CA LEU A 56 2.08 -2.00 3.65
C LEU A 56 3.04 -1.30 4.62
N HIS A 57 2.64 -0.16 5.19
CA HIS A 57 3.41 0.57 6.18
C HIS A 57 3.58 -0.24 7.47
N PHE A 58 2.52 -0.88 7.95
CA PHE A 58 2.57 -1.73 9.14
C PHE A 58 3.60 -2.86 8.97
N HIS A 59 3.52 -3.62 7.88
CA HIS A 59 4.43 -4.74 7.63
C HIS A 59 5.88 -4.26 7.44
N ASN A 60 6.09 -3.20 6.65
CA ASN A 60 7.43 -2.67 6.45
C ASN A 60 8.03 -2.08 7.72
N GLY A 61 7.22 -1.46 8.59
CA GLY A 61 7.65 -0.97 9.89
C GLY A 61 8.12 -2.11 10.80
N LEU A 62 7.36 -3.21 10.87
CA LEU A 62 7.77 -4.40 11.64
C LEU A 62 9.03 -5.05 11.08
N ARG A 63 9.14 -5.19 9.75
CA ARG A 63 10.34 -5.74 9.09
C ARG A 63 11.56 -4.87 9.33
N TYR A 64 11.39 -3.54 9.33
CA TYR A 64 12.45 -2.60 9.67
C TYR A 64 12.89 -2.76 11.13
N ALA A 65 11.96 -2.78 12.09
CA ALA A 65 12.29 -2.98 13.50
C ALA A 65 12.99 -4.33 13.75
N LEU A 66 12.58 -5.39 13.04
CA LEU A 66 13.22 -6.70 13.12
C LEU A 66 14.61 -6.71 12.51
N ALA A 67 14.85 -5.99 11.41
CA ALA A 67 16.19 -5.84 10.83
C ALA A 67 17.15 -5.12 11.80
N GLN A 68 16.62 -4.19 12.62
CA GLN A 68 17.39 -3.46 13.63
C GLN A 68 17.54 -4.22 14.97
N GLY A 69 16.85 -5.35 15.15
CA GLY A 69 16.85 -6.07 16.43
C GLY A 69 16.09 -5.34 17.56
N THR A 70 15.18 -4.44 17.19
CA THR A 70 14.35 -3.65 18.13
C THR A 70 12.90 -4.13 18.17
N SER A 71 12.55 -5.13 17.36
CA SER A 71 11.21 -5.71 17.34
C SER A 71 10.86 -6.37 18.69
N PRO A 72 9.67 -6.13 19.26
CA PRO A 72 9.25 -6.75 20.51
C PRO A 72 9.20 -8.27 20.39
N GLY A 73 9.77 -8.95 21.38
CA GLY A 73 9.71 -10.40 21.57
C GLY A 73 8.96 -10.77 22.84
N HIS A 74 9.17 -12.01 23.30
CA HIS A 74 8.54 -12.54 24.51
C HIS A 74 9.15 -11.91 25.78
N GLU A 75 8.34 -11.75 26.84
CA GLU A 75 8.77 -11.27 28.16
C GLU A 75 9.52 -9.92 28.14
N GLY A 76 9.16 -9.01 27.22
CA GLY A 76 9.79 -7.69 27.13
C GLY A 76 11.22 -7.72 26.56
N LYS A 77 11.70 -8.88 26.08
CA LYS A 77 12.94 -8.98 25.31
C LYS A 77 12.69 -8.52 23.88
N THR A 78 13.74 -8.10 23.17
CA THR A 78 13.66 -7.86 21.72
C THR A 78 14.06 -9.11 20.94
N LEU A 79 13.52 -9.24 19.72
CA LEU A 79 13.95 -10.27 18.79
C LEU A 79 15.34 -9.94 18.24
N PRO A 80 16.21 -10.94 17.99
CA PRO A 80 17.52 -10.71 17.41
C PRO A 80 17.41 -10.12 16.00
N PRO A 81 18.38 -9.31 15.55
CA PRO A 81 18.34 -8.69 14.24
C PRO A 81 18.36 -9.75 13.13
N ALA A 82 17.45 -9.62 12.17
CA ALA A 82 17.37 -10.50 11.02
C ALA A 82 18.08 -9.91 9.78
N LYS A 83 18.80 -10.77 9.05
CA LYS A 83 19.43 -10.41 7.77
C LYS A 83 18.48 -10.74 6.60
N ASN A 84 18.72 -10.12 5.44
CA ASN A 84 17.98 -10.36 4.20
C ASN A 84 16.48 -10.02 4.27
N LEU A 85 16.11 -9.00 5.03
CA LEU A 85 14.76 -8.44 5.03
C LEU A 85 14.61 -7.34 3.99
N TYR A 86 13.89 -7.62 2.92
CA TYR A 86 13.57 -6.64 1.88
C TYR A 86 12.28 -5.87 2.19
N LYS A 87 12.22 -4.61 1.75
CA LYS A 87 11.00 -3.80 1.77
C LYS A 87 9.96 -4.43 0.84
N MET A 88 8.75 -4.61 1.33
CA MET A 88 7.62 -5.11 0.55
C MET A 88 7.03 -3.99 -0.32
N SER A 89 6.55 -4.36 -1.50
CA SER A 89 5.68 -3.57 -2.36
C SER A 89 4.30 -4.22 -2.42
N TRP A 90 3.28 -3.44 -2.78
CA TRP A 90 1.96 -3.99 -2.98
C TRP A 90 1.86 -4.77 -4.31
N SER A 91 1.02 -5.81 -4.36
CA SER A 91 0.75 -6.59 -5.56
C SER A 91 -0.74 -6.86 -5.70
N CYS A 92 -1.36 -6.31 -6.75
CA CYS A 92 -2.79 -6.50 -7.02
C CYS A 92 -3.14 -7.97 -7.27
N ALA A 93 -2.25 -8.74 -7.90
CA ALA A 93 -2.48 -10.17 -8.15
C ALA A 93 -2.54 -10.99 -6.86
N LEU A 94 -1.81 -10.59 -5.80
CA LEU A 94 -1.89 -11.26 -4.50
C LEU A 94 -3.12 -10.80 -3.71
N GLU A 95 -3.52 -9.55 -3.87
CA GLU A 95 -4.75 -9.02 -3.29
C GLU A 95 -5.98 -9.73 -3.84
N GLU A 96 -6.07 -9.91 -5.17
CA GLU A 96 -7.18 -10.61 -5.81
C GLU A 96 -7.31 -12.05 -5.29
N LYS A 97 -6.19 -12.78 -5.18
CA LYS A 97 -6.16 -14.12 -4.59
C LYS A 97 -6.63 -14.13 -3.13
N SER A 98 -6.28 -13.10 -2.37
CA SER A 98 -6.74 -12.94 -0.99
C SER A 98 -8.26 -12.70 -0.93
N ALA A 99 -8.79 -11.85 -1.81
CA ALA A 99 -10.22 -11.59 -1.92
C ALA A 99 -11.00 -12.87 -2.30
N GLU A 100 -10.54 -13.64 -3.28
CA GLU A 100 -11.13 -14.93 -3.65
C GLU A 100 -11.14 -15.93 -2.50
N ALA A 101 -10.02 -16.04 -1.77
CA ALA A 101 -9.92 -16.94 -0.62
C ALA A 101 -10.91 -16.56 0.49
N ASN A 102 -11.04 -15.27 0.78
CA ASN A 102 -11.99 -14.76 1.76
C ASN A 102 -13.44 -15.07 1.36
N GLN A 103 -13.81 -14.86 0.09
CA GLN A 103 -15.15 -15.19 -0.40
C GLN A 103 -15.48 -16.68 -0.28
N LYS A 104 -14.52 -17.56 -0.60
CA LYS A 104 -14.69 -19.01 -0.45
C LYS A 104 -15.02 -19.38 1.00
N LEU A 105 -14.35 -18.79 1.99
CA LEU A 105 -14.63 -19.01 3.41
C LEU A 105 -16.05 -18.58 3.81
N PHE A 106 -16.52 -17.43 3.32
CA PHE A 106 -17.90 -16.99 3.58
C PHE A 106 -18.92 -17.96 2.99
N SER A 107 -18.71 -18.43 1.76
CA SER A 107 -19.61 -19.40 1.11
C SER A 107 -19.63 -20.77 1.82
N PHE A 108 -18.48 -21.22 2.33
CA PHE A 108 -18.38 -22.45 3.10
C PHE A 108 -19.13 -22.33 4.43
N ARG A 109 -18.94 -21.22 5.15
CA ARG A 109 -19.63 -20.96 6.42
C ARG A 109 -21.15 -20.90 6.26
N GLN A 110 -21.66 -20.31 5.17
CA GLN A 110 -23.10 -20.26 4.89
C GLN A 110 -23.70 -21.64 4.58
N ARG A 111 -22.92 -22.55 3.98
CA ARG A 111 -23.37 -23.91 3.66
C ARG A 111 -23.43 -24.88 4.84
N ILE A 112 -22.67 -24.65 5.90
CA ILE A 112 -22.69 -25.50 7.11
C ILE A 112 -23.79 -25.07 8.09
N LEU A 113 -24.27 -23.83 7.96
CA LEU A 113 -25.26 -23.24 8.85
C LEU A 113 -26.68 -23.16 8.26
N GLY A 114 -26.88 -23.68 7.05
CA GLY A 114 -28.19 -23.79 6.38
C GLY A 114 -28.46 -25.22 5.97
#